data_AF-A0A2T3IF43-F1
#
_entry.id   AF-A0A2T3IF43-F1
#
_cell.length_a   1.000
_cell.length_b   1.000
_cell.length_c   1.000
_cell.angle_alpha   90.00
_cell.angle_beta   90.00
_cell.angle_gamma   90.00
#
_symmetry.space_group_name_H-M   'P 1'
#
loop_
_entity.id
_entity.type
_entity.pdbx_description
1 polymer ?
#
loop_
_entity_poly.entity_id
_entity_poly.type
_entity_poly.pdbx_seq_one_letter_code
_entity_poly.pdbx_strand_id
1 'polypeptide(L)' 'MPFSLLLSELYPKVDIKHLYCEIGCDVAGYSVYNNGNEFITKTANFEFSDEQDEDGNSEVSGPNFVITHFEDYSYGG' A
#
# COMPACT_ATOMS: atom_id res chain seq x y z
N MET A 1 -4.48 -14.64 -11.53
CA MET A 1 -3.62 -13.53 -12.01
C MET A 1 -4.10 -12.27 -11.31
N PRO A 2 -3.23 -11.49 -10.63
CA PRO A 2 -3.62 -10.21 -10.04
C PRO A 2 -4.20 -9.27 -11.09
N PHE A 3 -5.22 -8.49 -10.74
CA PHE A 3 -5.84 -7.55 -11.69
C PHE A 3 -4.84 -6.51 -12.22
N SER A 4 -3.93 -6.04 -11.35
CA SER A 4 -2.85 -5.10 -11.72
C SER A 4 -1.87 -5.69 -12.75
N LEU A 5 -1.65 -7.01 -12.72
CA LEU A 5 -0.83 -7.69 -13.71
C LEU A 5 -1.53 -7.72 -15.07
N LEU A 6 -2.83 -8.08 -15.10
CA LEU A 6 -3.65 -8.03 -16.32
C LEU A 6 -3.70 -6.61 -16.92
N LEU A 7 -3.89 -5.58 -16.08
CA LEU A 7 -3.85 -4.20 -16.55
C LEU A 7 -2.51 -3.87 -17.21
N SER A 8 -1.38 -4.38 -16.69
CA SER A 8 -0.06 -4.11 -17.27
C SER A 8 0.13 -4.78 -18.64
N GLU A 9 -0.55 -5.89 -18.91
CA GLU A 9 -0.60 -6.54 -20.22
C GLU A 9 -1.44 -5.71 -21.22
N LEU A 10 -2.59 -5.20 -20.75
CA LEU A 10 -3.51 -4.41 -21.58
C LEU A 10 -2.93 -3.04 -21.95
N TYR A 11 -2.06 -2.49 -21.09
CA TYR A 11 -1.44 -1.17 -21.27
C TYR A 11 0.10 -1.29 -21.23
N PRO A 12 0.73 -1.87 -22.26
CA PRO A 12 2.16 -2.24 -22.23
C PRO A 12 3.14 -1.06 -22.20
N LYS A 13 2.65 0.17 -22.34
CA LYS A 13 3.44 1.42 -22.26
C LYS A 13 3.30 2.14 -20.92
N VAL A 14 2.61 1.54 -19.95
CA VAL A 14 2.33 2.13 -18.64
C VAL A 14 2.99 1.29 -17.55
N ASP A 15 3.63 1.98 -16.61
CA ASP A 15 4.06 1.37 -15.36
C ASP A 15 2.92 1.41 -14.36
N ILE A 16 2.50 0.24 -13.89
CA ILE A 16 1.44 0.13 -12.88
C ILE A 16 2.10 -0.06 -11.52
N LYS A 17 1.93 0.93 -10.65
CA LYS A 17 2.32 0.87 -9.24
C LYS A 17 1.07 0.59 -8.42
N HIS A 18 0.98 -0.61 -7.88
CA HIS A 18 -0.14 -1.05 -7.05
C HIS A 18 0.29 -0.98 -5.59
N LEU A 19 -0.36 -0.13 -4.81
CA LEU A 19 -0.15 0.00 -3.37
C LEU A 19 -1.42 -0.48 -2.66
N TYR A 20 -1.27 -1.28 -1.62
CA TYR A 20 -2.38 -1.86 -0.88
C TYR A 20 -2.11 -1.90 0.63
N CYS A 21 -3.19 -1.83 1.40
CA CYS A 21 -3.19 -1.68 2.85
C CYS A 21 -4.49 -2.31 3.39
N GLU A 22 -4.38 -3.32 4.24
CA GLU A 22 -5.51 -4.03 4.84
C GLU A 22 -5.30 -4.19 6.35
N ILE A 23 -5.93 -3.29 7.13
CA ILE A 23 -5.80 -3.26 8.59
C ILE A 23 -6.29 -4.54 9.28
N GLY A 24 -7.35 -5.17 8.74
CA GLY A 24 -7.93 -6.39 9.33
C GLY A 24 -6.99 -7.60 9.31
N CYS A 25 -6.02 -7.59 8.39
CA CYS A 25 -5.02 -8.65 8.25
C CYS A 25 -3.60 -8.17 8.59
N ASP A 26 -3.46 -6.94 9.10
CA ASP A 26 -2.18 -6.29 9.40
C ASP A 26 -1.17 -6.39 8.24
N VAL A 27 -1.61 -6.09 7.01
CA VAL A 27 -0.77 -6.21 5.83
C VAL A 27 -0.79 -4.96 4.97
N ALA A 28 0.40 -4.51 4.62
CA ALA A 28 0.62 -3.50 3.60
C ALA A 28 1.67 -3.94 2.60
N GLY A 29 1.56 -3.45 1.38
CA GLY A 29 2.54 -3.77 0.36
C GLY A 29 2.42 -2.92 -0.89
N TYR A 30 3.45 -2.99 -1.71
CA TYR A 30 3.42 -2.41 -3.04
C TYR A 30 4.01 -3.38 -4.06
N SER A 31 3.46 -3.35 -5.26
CA SER A 31 3.95 -4.09 -6.41
C SER A 31 4.07 -3.18 -7.63
N VAL A 32 5.08 -3.40 -8.47
CA VAL A 32 5.29 -2.69 -9.72
C VAL A 32 5.20 -3.67 -10.88
N TYR A 33 4.31 -3.35 -11.83
CA TYR A 33 4.06 -4.13 -13.02
C TYR A 33 4.37 -3.32 -14.28
N ASN A 34 4.98 -3.94 -15.28
CA ASN A 34 5.19 -3.36 -16.60
C ASN A 34 5.06 -4.44 -17.68
N ASN A 35 4.25 -4.18 -18.70
CA ASN A 35 4.10 -5.05 -19.88
C ASN A 35 3.87 -6.54 -19.53
N GLY A 36 2.99 -6.82 -18.57
CA GLY A 36 2.67 -8.19 -18.15
C GLY A 36 3.68 -8.87 -17.24
N ASN A 37 4.63 -8.12 -16.67
CA ASN A 37 5.62 -8.65 -15.74
C ASN A 37 5.55 -7.92 -14.39
N GLU A 38 5.77 -8.66 -13.31
CA GLU A 38 5.96 -8.11 -11.97
C GLU A 38 7.47 -7.95 -11.70
N PHE A 39 7.90 -6.76 -11.28
CA PHE A 39 9.32 -6.45 -11.12
C PHE A 39 9.75 -6.30 -9.67
N ILE A 40 8.88 -5.67 -8.86
CA ILE A 40 9.16 -5.35 -7.47
C ILE A 40 7.90 -5.65 -6.70
N THR A 41 8.02 -6.43 -5.64
CA THR A 41 6.98 -6.61 -4.63
C THR A 41 7.61 -6.47 -3.26
N LYS A 42 7.01 -5.67 -2.39
CA LYS A 42 7.35 -5.62 -0.96
C LYS A 42 6.07 -5.73 -0.14
N THR A 43 6.16 -6.47 0.95
CA THR A 43 5.10 -6.58 1.96
C THR A 43 5.69 -6.37 3.33
N ALA A 44 4.93 -5.72 4.20
CA ALA A 44 5.24 -5.58 5.61
C ALA A 44 3.94 -5.45 6.40
N ASN A 45 4.04 -5.64 7.71
CA ASN A 45 2.95 -5.36 8.63
C ASN A 45 2.86 -3.85 8.90
N PHE A 46 1.73 -3.38 9.43
CA PHE A 46 1.66 -2.00 9.89
C PHE A 46 2.54 -1.81 11.12
N GLU A 47 3.11 -0.62 11.18
CA GLU A 47 3.69 -0.09 12.40
C GLU A 47 2.77 1.03 12.85
N PHE A 48 2.46 1.06 14.14
CA PHE A 48 1.58 2.06 14.74
C PHE A 48 2.36 2.93 15.71
N SER A 49 1.92 4.17 15.92
CA SER A 49 2.48 5.04 16.95
C SER A 49 2.14 4.50 18.34
N ASP A 50 3.08 4.67 19.28
CA ASP A 50 2.83 4.43 20.70
C ASP A 50 1.87 5.48 21.29
N GLU A 51 1.78 6.65 20.65
CA GLU A 51 0.84 7.71 20.99
C GLU A 51 -0.53 7.42 20.37
N GLN A 52 -1.58 7.68 21.15
CA GLN A 52 -2.97 7.59 20.72
C GLN A 52 -3.60 8.99 20.65
N ASP A 53 -4.51 9.18 19.71
CA ASP A 53 -5.32 10.39 19.61
C ASP A 53 -6.36 10.50 20.73
N GLU A 54 -7.19 11.54 20.69
CA GLU A 54 -8.25 11.78 21.68
C GLU A 54 -9.34 10.70 21.73
N ASP A 55 -9.43 9.90 20.66
CA ASP A 55 -10.38 8.80 20.52
C ASP A 55 -9.75 7.42 20.86
N GLY A 56 -8.47 7.39 21.21
CA GLY A 56 -7.74 6.18 21.57
C GLY A 56 -7.21 5.39 20.37
N ASN A 57 -7.15 5.99 19.18
CA ASN A 57 -6.59 5.35 17.99
C ASN A 57 -5.10 5.66 17.85
N SER A 58 -4.32 4.65 17.48
CA SER A 58 -2.92 4.85 17.10
C SER A 58 -2.81 5.17 15.62
N GLU A 59 -2.00 6.17 15.29
CA GLU A 59 -1.68 6.53 13.91
C GLU A 59 -0.78 5.46 13.27
N VAL A 60 -0.85 5.31 11.95
CA VAL A 60 0.08 4.43 11.21
C VAL A 60 1.44 5.12 11.10
N SER A 61 2.46 4.56 11.74
CA SER A 61 3.85 5.04 11.76
C SER A 61 4.78 4.28 10.80
N GLY A 62 4.27 3.23 10.15
CA GLY A 62 4.99 2.52 9.10
C GLY A 62 4.16 1.42 8.44
N PRO A 63 4.71 0.78 7.40
CA PRO A 63 6.06 0.95 6.86
C PRO A 63 6.16 2.21 5.98
N ASN A 64 7.38 2.78 5.84
CA ASN A 64 7.60 4.05 5.12
C ASN A 64 6.93 4.14 3.74
N PHE A 65 6.89 3.04 2.97
CA PHE A 65 6.30 3.06 1.63
C PHE A 65 4.77 3.24 1.63
N VAL A 66 4.09 2.98 2.75
CA VAL A 66 2.69 3.30 2.97
C VAL A 66 2.57 4.80 3.29
N ILE A 67 3.33 5.28 4.27
CA ILE A 67 3.28 6.70 4.70
C ILE A 67 3.63 7.65 3.57
N THR A 68 4.72 7.39 2.83
CA THR A 68 5.22 8.32 1.81
C THR A 68 4.35 8.38 0.55
N HIS A 69 3.45 7.41 0.34
CA HIS A 69 2.58 7.38 -0.84
C HIS A 69 1.11 7.68 -0.50
N PHE A 70 0.76 7.66 0.78
CA PHE A 70 -0.58 7.96 1.28
C PHE A 70 -0.53 9.11 2.29
N GLU A 71 0.08 10.24 1.91
CA GLU A 71 0.23 11.41 2.79
C GLU A 71 -1.10 11.94 3.40
N ASP A 72 -2.27 11.47 2.93
CA ASP A 72 -3.61 11.81 3.45
C ASP A 72 -4.50 10.57 3.73
N TYR A 73 -4.11 9.67 4.65
CA TYR A 73 -5.08 8.79 5.33
C TYR A 73 -5.35 9.27 6.76
N SER A 74 -5.83 10.50 6.91
CA SER A 74 -6.61 10.87 8.08
C SER A 74 -7.95 10.12 8.01
N TYR A 75 -8.10 9.04 8.79
CA TYR A 75 -9.38 8.37 8.97
C TYR A 75 -10.27 9.25 9.86
N GLY A 76 -10.92 10.25 9.26
CA GLY A 76 -11.97 11.03 9.89
C GLY A 76 -13.32 10.32 9.69
N GLY A 77 -13.86 9.74 10.76
CA GLY A 77 -15.21 9.18 10.83
C GLY A 77 -15.79 9.39 12.22
#